data_AF-A0A358AB18-F1
#
_entry.id   AF-A0A358AB18-F1
#
_cell.length_a   1.000
_cell.length_b   1.000
_cell.length_c   1.000
_cell.angle_alpha   90.00
_cell.angle_beta   90.00
_cell.angle_gamma   90.00
#
_symmetry.space_group_name_H-M   'P 1'
#
loop_
_entity.id
_entity.type
_entity.pdbx_description
1 polymer ?
#
loop_
_entity_poly.entity_id
_entity_poly.type
_entity_poly.pdbx_seq_one_letter_code
_entity_poly.pdbx_strand_id
1 'polypeptide(L)' 'MNTIVKATTKGQITIPMAWRKRFNTDRFLIDVKDSHLEIKPFDINKIAQEEYTVFDAIRDNNGKGIKAKDLLKIIKKTL' A
#
# COMPACT_ATOMS: atom_id res chain seq x y z
N MET A 1 -20.28 -1.46 -15.15
CA MET A 1 -21.28 -2.01 -14.21
C MET A 1 -21.32 -1.08 -13.02
N ASN A 2 -22.47 -0.49 -12.72
CA ASN A 2 -22.62 0.43 -11.60
C ASN A 2 -23.51 -0.25 -10.55
N THR A 3 -22.98 -0.49 -9.36
CA THR A 3 -23.73 -1.06 -8.23
C THR A 3 -23.81 -0.02 -7.14
N ILE A 4 -25.04 0.34 -6.74
CA ILE A 4 -25.27 1.22 -5.59
C ILE A 4 -25.18 0.34 -4.34
N VAL A 5 -24.32 0.73 -3.40
CA VAL A 5 -24.10 0.03 -2.13
C VAL A 5 -24.35 0.99 -0.97
N LYS A 6 -24.99 0.50 0.08
CA LYS A 6 -25.26 1.27 1.30
C LYS A 6 -24.11 1.06 2.28
N ALA A 7 -23.64 2.15 2.90
CA ALA A 7 -22.69 2.06 4.00
C ALA A 7 -23.35 1.48 5.26
N THR A 8 -22.60 0.73 6.05
CA THR A 8 -23.04 0.29 7.37
C THR A 8 -23.12 1.47 8.34
N THR A 9 -23.71 1.26 9.52
CA THR A 9 -23.74 2.29 10.59
C THR A 9 -22.35 2.70 11.06
N LYS A 10 -21.32 1.87 10.80
CA LYS A 10 -19.91 2.17 11.11
C LYS A 10 -19.17 2.82 9.93
N GLY A 11 -19.87 3.20 8.86
CA GLY A 11 -19.28 3.84 7.67
C GLY A 11 -18.53 2.89 6.74
N GLN A 12 -18.74 1.57 6.84
CA GLN A 12 -18.07 0.59 5.97
C GLN A 12 -18.87 0.39 4.68
N ILE A 13 -18.18 0.32 3.55
CA ILE A 13 -18.77 -0.02 2.25
C ILE A 13 -18.26 -1.37 1.80
N THR A 14 -19.16 -2.28 1.45
CA THR A 14 -18.80 -3.60 0.93
C THR A 14 -18.52 -3.54 -0.57
N ILE A 15 -17.29 -3.88 -0.95
CA ILE A 15 -16.89 -3.98 -2.36
C ILE A 15 -17.61 -5.17 -3.04
N PRO A 16 -18.22 -4.99 -4.22
CA PRO A 16 -18.94 -6.06 -4.92
C PRO A 16 -18.10 -7.32 -5.13
N MET A 17 -18.71 -8.49 -4.85
CA MET A 17 -18.03 -9.78 -4.99
C MET A 17 -17.46 -10.01 -6.40
N ALA A 18 -18.21 -9.62 -7.43
CA ALA A 18 -17.79 -9.79 -8.82
C ALA A 18 -16.48 -9.05 -9.14
N TRP A 19 -16.26 -7.88 -8.53
CA TRP A 19 -15.03 -7.10 -8.75
C TRP A 19 -13.87 -7.64 -7.91
N ARG A 20 -14.08 -7.90 -6.61
CA ARG A 20 -13.00 -8.39 -5.73
C ARG A 20 -12.45 -9.76 -6.14
N LYS A 21 -13.29 -10.64 -6.71
CA LYS A 21 -12.85 -11.96 -7.23
C LYS A 21 -11.87 -11.88 -8.40
N ARG A 22 -11.73 -10.73 -9.05
CA ARG A 22 -10.78 -10.52 -10.15
C ARG A 22 -9.34 -10.36 -9.68
N PHE A 23 -9.13 -10.17 -8.37
CA PHE A 23 -7.83 -9.90 -7.79
C PHE A 23 -7.61 -10.85 -6.61
N ASN A 24 -6.40 -11.40 -6.48
CA ASN A 24 -6.04 -12.28 -5.39
C ASN A 24 -5.40 -11.48 -4.23
N THR A 25 -6.13 -10.50 -3.69
CA THR A 25 -5.66 -9.67 -2.57
C THR A 25 -6.79 -9.29 -1.63
N ASP A 26 -6.45 -9.15 -0.35
CA ASP A 26 -7.29 -8.60 0.71
C ASP A 26 -6.92 -7.15 1.06
N ARG A 27 -5.90 -6.58 0.41
CA ARG A 27 -5.39 -5.22 0.62
C ARG A 27 -5.79 -4.32 -0.54
N PHE A 28 -6.19 -3.10 -0.20
CA PHE A 28 -6.61 -2.09 -1.17
C PHE A 28 -6.01 -0.73 -0.79
N LEU A 29 -5.55 0.00 -1.80
CA LEU A 29 -5.22 1.42 -1.67
C LEU A 29 -6.49 2.24 -1.87
N ILE A 30 -6.64 3.26 -1.03
CA ILE A 30 -7.73 4.23 -1.13
C ILE A 30 -7.08 5.60 -1.26
N ASP A 31 -7.20 6.19 -2.45
CA ASP A 31 -6.81 7.57 -2.69
C ASP A 31 -8.02 8.48 -2.47
N VAL A 32 -7.89 9.43 -1.56
CA VAL A 32 -8.90 10.46 -1.35
C VAL A 32 -8.69 11.56 -2.38
N LYS A 33 -9.65 11.75 -3.28
CA LYS A 33 -9.72 12.91 -4.18
C LYS A 33 -10.83 13.84 -3.69
N ASP A 34 -10.82 15.08 -4.16
CA ASP A 34 -11.78 16.11 -3.71
C ASP A 34 -13.25 15.72 -3.92
N SER A 35 -13.55 14.94 -4.98
CA SER A 35 -14.92 14.56 -5.34
C SER A 35 -15.25 13.08 -5.13
N HIS A 36 -14.25 12.22 -4.96
CA HIS A 36 -14.47 10.77 -4.90
C HIS A 36 -13.30 10.03 -4.24
N LEU A 37 -13.56 8.80 -3.84
CA LEU A 37 -12.53 7.85 -3.42
C LEU A 37 -12.17 6.96 -4.61
N GLU A 38 -10.88 6.84 -4.89
CA GLU A 38 -10.38 5.88 -5.86
C GLU A 38 -9.82 4.66 -5.12
N ILE A 39 -10.37 3.47 -5.40
CA ILE A 39 -9.99 2.22 -4.72
C ILE A 39 -9.28 1.31 -5.71
N LYS A 40 -8.05 0.89 -5.39
CA LYS A 40 -7.22 0.01 -6.22
C LYS A 40 -6.81 -1.23 -5.44
N PRO A 41 -6.82 -2.43 -6.04
CA PRO A 41 -6.25 -3.62 -5.41
C PRO A 41 -4.75 -3.41 -5.18
N PHE A 42 -4.27 -3.79 -4.01
CA PHE A 42 -2.87 -3.65 -3.63
C PHE A 42 -2.25 -5.04 -3.47
N ASP A 43 -1.33 -5.38 -4.37
CA ASP A 43 -0.59 -6.63 -4.31
C ASP A 43 0.87 -6.33 -3.97
N ILE A 44 1.25 -6.62 -2.72
CA ILE A 44 2.62 -6.40 -2.24
C ILE A 44 3.61 -7.26 -3.01
N ASN A 45 3.24 -8.47 -3.44
CA ASN A 45 4.18 -9.34 -4.12
C ASN A 45 4.51 -8.80 -5.52
N LYS A 46 3.53 -8.17 -6.18
CA LYS A 46 3.74 -7.51 -7.46
C LYS A 46 4.57 -6.23 -7.32
N ILE A 47 4.29 -5.44 -6.29
CA ILE A 47 5.03 -4.20 -6.02
C ILE A 47 6.47 -4.50 -5.59
N ALA A 48 6.71 -5.53 -4.79
CA ALA A 48 8.06 -5.94 -4.41
C ALA A 48 8.95 -6.34 -5.62
N GLN A 49 8.35 -6.73 -6.75
CA GLN A 49 9.09 -6.98 -8.00
C GLN A 49 9.44 -5.68 -8.75
N GLU A 50 8.67 -4.61 -8.54
CA GLU A 50 8.86 -3.30 -9.17
C GLU A 50 9.61 -2.30 -8.26
N GLU A 51 9.70 -2.59 -6.96
CA GLU A 51 10.39 -1.76 -5.96
C GLU A 51 11.88 -2.11 -5.86
N TYR A 52 12.70 -1.06 -5.80
CA TYR A 52 14.13 -1.18 -5.51
C TYR A 52 14.37 -1.15 -4.01
N THR A 53 14.98 -2.20 -3.45
CA THR A 53 15.38 -2.22 -2.04
C THR A 53 16.53 -1.25 -1.78
N VAL A 54 16.18 -0.05 -1.32
CA VAL A 54 17.14 1.02 -0.98
C VAL A 54 18.00 0.63 0.23
N PHE A 55 17.44 -0.13 1.18
CA PHE A 55 18.15 -0.57 2.39
C PHE A 55 17.63 -1.92 2.87
N ASP A 56 18.54 -2.87 3.09
CA ASP A 56 18.27 -4.17 3.69
C ASP A 56 19.15 -4.31 4.93
N ALA A 57 18.55 -4.48 6.11
CA ALA A 57 19.31 -4.56 7.37
C ALA A 57 20.27 -5.74 7.42
N ILE A 58 19.93 -6.87 6.79
CA ILE A 58 20.78 -8.06 6.74
C ILE A 58 22.01 -7.75 5.87
N ARG A 59 21.80 -7.14 4.70
CA ARG A 59 22.87 -6.77 3.75
C ARG A 59 23.72 -5.59 4.25
N ASP A 60 23.08 -4.57 4.81
CA ASP A 60 23.65 -3.22 4.98
C ASP A 60 23.93 -2.86 6.44
N ASN A 61 23.46 -3.64 7.42
CA ASN A 61 23.64 -3.33 8.85
C ASN A 61 23.71 -4.55 9.79
N ASN A 62 24.29 -5.66 9.34
CA ASN A 62 24.51 -6.88 10.14
C ASN A 62 23.23 -7.39 10.85
N GLY A 63 22.08 -7.30 10.17
CA GLY A 63 20.78 -7.67 10.70
C GLY A 63 20.19 -6.68 11.71
N LYS A 64 20.86 -5.57 12.02
CA LYS A 64 20.34 -4.54 12.93
C LYS A 64 19.45 -3.57 12.16
N GLY A 65 18.21 -3.41 12.59
CA GLY A 65 17.34 -2.37 12.06
C GLY A 65 17.90 -0.96 12.33
N ILE A 66 17.57 0.00 11.47
CA ILE A 66 17.85 1.42 11.67
C ILE A 66 16.53 2.17 11.85
N LYS A 67 16.53 3.22 12.68
CA LYS A 67 15.35 4.10 12.78
C LYS A 67 15.21 4.92 11.49
N ALA A 68 13.97 5.09 11.03
CA ALA A 68 13.69 5.88 9.82
C ALA A 68 14.31 7.29 9.84
N LYS A 69 14.34 7.95 11.02
CA LYS A 69 14.97 9.27 11.19
C LYS A 69 16.48 9.26 10.91
N ASP A 70 17.17 8.18 11.25
CA ASP A 70 18.61 8.06 11.07
C ASP A 70 18.95 7.67 9.64
N LEU A 71 18.15 6.79 9.03
CA LEU A 71 18.24 6.49 7.60
C LEU A 71 18.05 7.75 6.75
N LEU A 72 17.08 8.60 7.10
CA LEU A 72 16.85 9.88 6.41
C LEU A 72 18.08 10.81 6.45
N LYS A 73 18.80 10.86 7.58
CA LYS A 73 20.03 11.66 7.71
C LYS A 73 21.13 11.16 6.79
N ILE A 74 21.26 9.84 6.65
CA ILE A 74 22.27 9.21 5.80
C ILE A 74 21.98 9.53 4.33
N ILE A 75 20.73 9.30 3.89
CA ILE A 75 20.30 9.57 2.51
C ILE A 75 20.53 11.05 2.13
N LYS A 76 20.19 11.98 3.04
CA LYS A 76 20.39 13.43 2.82
C LYS A 76 21.84 13.88 2.74
N LYS A 77 22.81 13.09 3.20
CA LYS A 77 24.25 13.42 3.07
C LYS A 77 24.82 13.02 1.72
N THR A 78 24.16 12.10 1.02
CA THR A 78 24.64 11.50 -0.23
C THR A 78 24.02 12.15 -1.47
N LEU A 79 22.95 12.92 -1.28
CA LEU A 79 22.34 13.84 -2.26
C LEU A 79 22.94 15.24 -2.10
#